data_AF-A0A7C3QS92-F1
#
_entry.id   AF-A0A7C3QS92-F1
#
_cell.length_a   1.000
_cell.length_b   1.000
_cell.length_c   1.000
_cell.angle_alpha   90.00
_cell.angle_beta   90.00
_cell.angle_gamma   90.00
#
_symmetry.space_group_name_H-M   'P 1'
#
loop_
_entity.id
_entity.type
_entity.pdbx_description
1 polymer ?
#
loop_
_entity_poly.entity_id
_entity_poly.type
_entity_poly.pdbx_seq_one_letter_code
_entity_poly.pdbx_strand_id
1 'polypeptide(L)'
;MLLSTIISIPLLGARVNPPLPFLPLDTSLAIGPQKLRVELPDGVRIRCAHALRAETELAFRQQRALADVTVPKVEDYEVVALARA
;
A
#
# COMPACT_ATOMS: atom_id res chain seq x y z
N MET A 1 -23.44 -4.57 -0.44
CA MET A 1 -22.72 -3.28 -0.32
C MET A 1 -21.32 -3.57 0.20
N LEU A 2 -20.31 -3.66 -0.67
CA LEU A 2 -18.91 -3.75 -0.24
C LEU A 2 -18.46 -2.33 0.13
N LEU A 3 -18.22 -2.05 1.41
CA LEU A 3 -17.42 -0.90 1.78
C LEU A 3 -15.96 -1.30 1.64
N SER A 4 -15.34 -0.85 0.56
CA SER A 4 -13.92 -1.03 0.29
C SER A 4 -13.19 0.23 0.76
N THR A 5 -12.35 0.15 1.79
CA THR A 5 -11.44 1.25 2.09
C THR A 5 -10.29 1.17 1.10
N ILE A 6 -10.15 2.21 0.27
CA ILE A 6 -9.12 2.34 -0.76
C ILE A 6 -8.06 3.30 -0.25
N ILE A 7 -6.81 2.85 -0.17
CA ILE A 7 -5.67 3.66 0.27
C ILE A 7 -4.68 3.75 -0.88
N SER A 8 -4.49 4.97 -1.37
CA SER A 8 -3.43 5.27 -2.35
C SER A 8 -2.15 5.64 -1.61
N ILE A 9 -1.07 4.95 -1.94
CA ILE A 9 0.27 5.22 -1.41
C ILE A 9 1.06 5.88 -2.54
N PRO A 10 1.07 7.23 -2.65
CA PRO A 10 1.90 7.88 -3.65
C PRO A 10 3.37 7.76 -3.27
N LEU A 11 4.24 7.59 -4.27
CA LEU A 11 5.65 7.95 -4.08
C LEU A 11 5.75 9.47 -3.96
N LEU A 12 5.74 9.98 -2.72
CA LEU A 12 6.01 11.39 -2.47
C LEU A 12 7.51 11.64 -2.70
N GLY A 13 7.87 11.89 -3.96
CA GLY A 13 9.20 12.34 -4.38
C GLY A 13 10.34 11.52 -3.77
N ALA A 14 10.58 10.32 -4.31
CA ALA A 14 11.85 9.64 -4.09
C ALA A 14 12.96 10.49 -4.70
N ARG A 15 13.46 11.49 -3.96
CA ARG A 15 14.71 12.15 -4.27
C ARG A 15 15.81 11.11 -4.10
N VAL A 16 16.21 10.51 -5.20
CA VAL A 16 17.47 9.76 -5.25
C VAL A 16 18.57 10.79 -5.02
N ASN A 17 19.11 10.79 -3.80
CA ASN A 17 20.23 11.62 -3.42
C ASN A 17 21.38 10.67 -3.05
N PRO A 18 22.50 10.66 -3.81
CA PRO A 18 22.86 11.60 -4.88
C PRO A 18 22.07 11.38 -6.19
N PRO A 19 21.97 12.41 -7.05
CA PRO A 19 21.42 12.26 -8.39
C PRO A 19 22.27 11.25 -9.17
N LEU A 20 21.65 10.18 -9.65
CA LEU A 20 22.30 9.22 -10.55
C LEU A 20 22.34 9.85 -11.96
N PRO A 21 23.52 10.24 -12.49
CA PRO A 21 23.63 11.09 -13.68
C PRO A 21 23.21 10.42 -15.00
N PHE A 22 22.81 9.14 -14.96
CA PHE A 22 22.50 8.33 -16.15
C PHE A 22 21.05 7.81 -16.18
N LEU A 23 20.21 8.12 -15.18
CA LEU A 23 18.81 7.72 -15.20
C LEU A 23 17.92 8.85 -15.73
N PRO A 24 17.01 8.56 -16.69
CA PRO A 24 15.96 9.50 -17.07
C PRO A 24 15.15 9.96 -15.86
N LEU A 25 14.70 11.23 -15.85
CA LEU A 25 13.82 11.78 -14.81
C LEU A 25 12.47 11.04 -14.69
N ASP A 26 12.14 10.20 -15.67
CA ASP A 26 10.93 9.38 -15.74
C ASP A 26 11.12 7.95 -15.20
N THR A 27 12.26 7.67 -14.55
CA THR A 27 12.55 6.32 -14.05
C THR A 27 11.86 6.06 -12.72
N SER A 28 10.84 5.21 -12.76
CA SER A 28 10.21 4.63 -11.59
C SER A 28 11.21 3.75 -10.81
N LEU A 29 11.52 4.13 -9.57
CA LEU A 29 12.36 3.34 -8.68
C LEU A 29 11.47 2.70 -7.64
N ALA A 30 11.42 1.38 -7.69
CA ALA A 30 10.66 0.60 -6.74
C ALA A 30 11.19 0.81 -5.31
N ILE A 31 10.33 1.33 -4.44
CA ILE A 31 10.62 1.35 -3.01
C ILE A 31 10.29 -0.02 -2.44
N GLY A 32 11.18 -0.54 -1.60
CA GLY A 32 11.01 -1.81 -0.90
C GLY A 32 9.82 -1.80 0.08
N PRO A 33 9.74 -2.79 0.99
CA PRO A 33 8.53 -3.06 1.75
C PRO A 33 8.00 -1.86 2.54
N GLN A 34 6.75 -1.46 2.26
CA GLN A 34 6.03 -0.39 2.94
C GLN A 34 5.07 -0.97 3.97
N LYS A 35 5.22 -0.56 5.23
CA LYS A 35 4.31 -0.92 6.32
C LYS A 35 3.25 0.16 6.48
N LEU A 36 2.00 -0.25 6.48
CA LEU A 36 0.85 0.62 6.63
C LEU A 36 0.06 0.19 7.86
N ARG A 37 -0.41 1.18 8.60
CA ARG A 37 -1.40 1.01 9.66
C ARG A 37 -2.63 1.81 9.32
N VAL A 38 -3.77 1.16 9.32
CA VAL A 38 -5.06 1.73 8.96
C VAL A 38 -6.00 1.61 10.14
N GLU A 39 -6.62 2.72 10.52
CA GLU A 39 -7.73 2.69 11.46
C GLU A 39 -9.04 2.41 10.71
N LEU A 40 -9.75 1.42 11.19
CA LEU A 40 -11.03 0.96 10.66
C LEU A 40 -12.16 1.47 11.54
N PRO A 41 -13.36 1.62 10.99
CA PRO A 41 -14.55 1.85 11.79
C PRO A 41 -14.77 0.73 12.81
N ASP A 42 -15.40 1.07 13.93
CA ASP A 42 -15.69 0.11 15.00
C ASP A 42 -16.51 -1.09 14.50
N GLY A 43 -16.13 -2.28 14.98
CA GLY A 43 -16.79 -3.53 14.64
C GLY A 43 -16.50 -4.09 13.24
N VAL A 44 -15.74 -3.38 12.39
CA VAL A 44 -15.34 -3.88 11.07
C VAL A 44 -14.26 -4.94 11.21
N ARG A 45 -14.47 -6.11 10.60
CA ARG A 45 -13.43 -7.15 10.41
C ARG A 45 -13.05 -7.24 8.95
N ILE A 46 -11.75 -7.24 8.68
CA ILE A 46 -11.20 -7.45 7.34
C ILE A 46 -11.13 -8.95 7.07
N ARG A 47 -11.54 -9.33 5.86
CA ARG A 47 -11.40 -10.68 5.33
C ARG A 47 -10.14 -10.82 4.46
N CYS A 48 -9.87 -9.83 3.62
CA CYS A 48 -8.68 -9.82 2.76
C CYS A 48 -8.18 -8.40 2.48
N ALA A 49 -6.90 -8.31 2.14
CA ALA A 49 -6.24 -7.10 1.68
C ALA A 49 -5.64 -7.37 0.30
N HIS A 50 -5.83 -6.48 -0.67
CA HIS A 50 -5.29 -6.62 -2.02
C HIS A 50 -4.53 -5.36 -2.44
N ALA A 51 -3.34 -5.54 -3.00
CA ALA A 51 -2.67 -4.55 -3.83
C ALA A 51 -3.33 -4.62 -5.22
N LEU A 52 -4.07 -3.59 -5.58
CA LEU A 52 -4.87 -3.59 -6.82
C LEU A 52 -4.00 -3.39 -8.06
N ARG A 53 -2.91 -2.61 -7.98
CA ARG A 53 -2.02 -2.39 -9.12
C ARG A 53 -1.12 -3.59 -9.37
N ALA A 54 -0.60 -4.19 -8.30
CA ALA A 54 0.19 -5.42 -8.37
C ALA A 54 -0.68 -6.71 -8.47
N GLU A 55 -2.01 -6.59 -8.45
CA GLU A 55 -2.98 -7.70 -8.49
C GLU A 55 -2.65 -8.84 -7.50
N THR A 56 -2.18 -8.49 -6.31
CA THR A 56 -1.63 -9.45 -5.34
C THR A 56 -2.35 -9.35 -4.01
N GLU A 57 -2.68 -10.50 -3.42
CA GLU A 57 -3.20 -10.56 -2.05
C GLU A 57 -2.08 -10.26 -1.04
N LEU A 58 -2.40 -9.41 -0.07
CA LEU A 58 -1.46 -8.95 0.96
C LEU A 58 -1.75 -9.64 2.28
N ALA A 59 -0.69 -10.04 2.97
CA ALA A 59 -0.79 -10.43 4.36
C ALA A 59 -1.16 -9.22 5.22
N PHE A 60 -2.12 -9.41 6.12
CA PHE A 60 -2.54 -8.39 7.07
C PHE A 60 -2.68 -8.96 8.48
N ARG A 61 -2.53 -8.10 9.48
CA ARG A 61 -2.88 -8.40 10.87
C ARG A 61 -3.87 -7.36 11.34
N GLN A 62 -5.00 -7.80 11.88
CA GLN A 62 -5.97 -6.90 12.48
C GLN A 62 -5.95 -7.05 14.00
N GLN A 63 -5.85 -5.92 14.71
CA GLN A 63 -5.99 -5.82 16.16
C GLN A 63 -7.06 -4.78 16.48
N ARG A 64 -8.23 -5.23 16.93
CA ARG A 64 -9.41 -4.35 17.16
C ARG A 64 -9.73 -3.54 15.90
N ALA A 65 -9.68 -2.21 16.00
CA ALA A 65 -9.92 -1.26 14.91
C ALA A 65 -8.66 -0.95 14.07
N LEU A 66 -7.52 -1.59 14.32
CA LEU A 66 -6.28 -1.33 13.58
C LEU A 66 -5.94 -2.49 12.65
N ALA A 67 -5.65 -2.18 11.39
CA ALA A 67 -5.14 -3.12 10.41
C ALA A 67 -3.72 -2.76 9.99
N ASP A 68 -2.79 -3.68 10.23
CA ASP A 68 -1.40 -3.60 9.80
C ASP A 68 -1.24 -4.41 8.50
N VAL A 69 -0.75 -3.76 7.44
CA VAL A 69 -0.53 -4.36 6.11
C VAL A 69 0.89 -4.06 5.66
N THR A 70 1.53 -5.02 4.98
CA THR A 70 2.83 -4.78 4.34
C THR A 70 2.69 -4.91 2.83
N VAL A 71 2.98 -3.83 2.11
CA VAL A 71 3.09 -3.81 0.65
C VAL A 71 4.54 -4.08 0.30
N PRO A 72 4.88 -5.20 -0.38
CA PRO A 72 6.28 -5.62 -0.55
C PRO A 72 7.10 -4.69 -1.45
N LYS A 73 6.44 -4.02 -2.40
CA LYS A 73 7.08 -3.16 -3.40
C LYS A 73 6.09 -2.09 -3.85
N VAL A 74 6.54 -0.84 -3.98
CA VAL A 74 5.75 0.26 -4.56
C VAL A 74 6.56 0.88 -5.70
N GLU A 75 6.02 0.86 -6.92
CA GLU A 75 6.70 1.38 -8.12
C GLU A 75 6.49 2.88 -8.32
N ASP A 76 5.27 3.34 -8.60
CA ASP A 76 4.95 4.79 -8.63
C ASP A 76 3.91 5.16 -7.58
N TYR A 77 2.95 4.26 -7.43
CA TYR A 77 1.94 4.26 -6.39
C TYR A 77 1.36 2.85 -6.33
N GLU A 78 0.79 2.51 -5.18
CA GLU A 78 0.00 1.30 -5.00
C GLU A 78 -1.36 1.67 -4.40
N VAL A 79 -2.38 0.90 -4.74
CA VAL A 79 -3.73 1.04 -4.24
C VAL A 79 -4.07 -0.20 -3.44
N VAL A 80 -4.24 -0.05 -2.13
CA VAL A 80 -4.61 -1.16 -1.26
C VAL A 80 -6.12 -1.14 -1.00
N ALA A 81 -6.78 -2.25 -1.31
CA ALA A 81 -8.18 -2.48 -0.98
C ALA A 81 -8.31 -3.41 0.23
N LEU A 82 -9.09 -2.99 1.22
CA LEU A 82 -9.46 -3.82 2.37
C LEU A 82 -10.93 -4.23 2.22
N ALA A 83 -11.18 -5.53 2.10
CA ALA A 83 -12.54 -6.06 2.01
C ALA A 83 -13.00 -6.58 3.38
N ARG A 84 -14.21 -6.17 3.78
CA ARG A 84 -14.84 -6.66 5.02
C ARG A 84 -15.29 -8.12 4.91
N ALA A 85 -15.35 -8.80 6.04
CA ALA A 85 -15.99 -10.11 6.19
C ALA A 85 -17.53 -10.02 6.02
#